data_AF-A0A7J7M682-F1
#
_entry.id   AF-A0A7J7M682-F1
#
_cell.length_a   1.000
_cell.length_b   1.000
_cell.length_c   1.000
_cell.angle_alpha   90.00
_cell.angle_beta   90.00
_cell.angle_gamma   90.00
#
_symmetry.space_group_name_H-M   'P 1'
#
loop_
_entity.id
_entity.type
_entity.pdbx_description
1 polymer ?
#
loop_
_entity_poly.entity_id
_entity_poly.type
_entity_poly.pdbx_seq_one_letter_code
_entity_poly.pdbx_strand_id
1 'polypeptide(L)'
;MTNYICGNYFQDEKIERCQFSKDGTKLFMFCTVQKGDKAVTEVWDISTWNKIGHKRLLKKPASVMSISLDGKYLALCTYIQAVA
;
A
#
# COMPACT_ATOMS: atom_id res chain seq x y z
N MET A 1 -9.30 -7.88 15.16
CA MET A 1 -8.58 -7.04 14.19
C MET A 1 -7.86 -8.00 13.25
N THR A 2 -8.46 -8.30 12.10
CA THR A 2 -7.98 -9.38 11.22
C THR A 2 -6.75 -8.91 10.46
N ASN A 3 -5.59 -9.45 10.79
CA ASN A 3 -4.36 -9.22 10.04
C ASN A 3 -4.40 -10.08 8.78
N TYR A 4 -4.66 -9.48 7.63
CA TYR A 4 -4.44 -10.15 6.35
C TYR A 4 -2.94 -10.16 6.08
N ILE A 5 -2.36 -11.35 5.97
CA ILE A 5 -0.95 -11.52 5.61
C ILE A 5 -0.84 -11.24 4.11
N CYS A 6 -0.32 -10.08 3.73
CA CYS A 6 0.16 -9.84 2.39
C CYS A 6 1.46 -10.66 2.19
N GLY A 7 1.31 -11.94 1.84
CA GLY A 7 2.43 -12.79 1.45
C GLY A 7 3.05 -12.32 0.14
N ASN A 8 4.38 -12.42 0.02
CA ASN A 8 5.11 -12.05 -1.20
C ASN A 8 4.84 -13.07 -2.32
N TYR A 9 3.88 -12.78 -3.20
CA TYR A 9 3.56 -13.61 -4.38
C TYR A 9 4.29 -13.18 -5.66
N PHE A 10 5.10 -12.11 -5.60
CA PHE A 10 5.76 -11.52 -6.76
C PHE A 10 7.28 -11.57 -6.55
N GLN A 11 8.01 -12.24 -7.44
CA GLN A 11 9.43 -12.57 -7.27
C GLN A 11 10.33 -11.34 -6.99
N ASP A 12 9.93 -10.13 -7.39
CA ASP A 12 10.70 -8.89 -7.23
C ASP A 12 9.98 -7.79 -6.44
N GLU A 13 8.80 -8.06 -5.88
CA GLU A 13 7.99 -7.07 -5.18
C GLU A 13 7.79 -7.48 -3.72
N LYS A 14 8.31 -6.67 -2.80
CA LYS A 14 8.07 -6.86 -1.37
C LYS A 14 6.95 -5.94 -0.89
N ILE A 15 5.82 -6.51 -0.51
CA ILE A 15 4.69 -5.74 0.05
C ILE A 15 5.00 -5.47 1.53
N GLU A 16 5.08 -4.20 1.89
CA GLU A 16 5.41 -3.78 3.26
C GLU A 16 4.17 -3.44 4.09
N ARG A 17 3.14 -2.92 3.43
CA ARG A 17 1.87 -2.58 4.06
C ARG A 17 0.75 -2.56 3.04
N CYS A 18 -0.45 -2.95 3.47
CA CYS A 18 -1.66 -2.83 2.69
C CYS A 18 -2.78 -2.16 3.51
N GLN A 19 -3.73 -1.53 2.81
CA GLN A 19 -4.94 -0.97 3.39
C GLN A 19 -6.09 -1.13 2.39
N PHE A 20 -7.22 -1.66 2.85
CA PHE A 20 -8.43 -1.80 2.04
C PHE A 20 -9.21 -0.50 2.00
N SER A 21 -9.86 -0.23 0.87
CA SER A 21 -10.91 0.78 0.76
C SER A 21 -11.94 0.61 1.87
N LYS A 22 -12.36 1.73 2.44
CA LYS A 22 -13.25 1.76 3.60
C LYS A 22 -14.72 1.91 3.22
N ASP A 23 -15.00 2.42 2.02
CA ASP A 23 -16.36 2.75 1.58
C ASP A 23 -17.24 1.52 1.27
N GLY A 24 -16.65 0.32 1.19
CA GLY A 24 -17.37 -0.95 0.98
C GLY A 24 -18.00 -1.13 -0.41
N THR A 25 -17.92 -0.11 -1.28
CA THR A 25 -18.53 -0.13 -2.62
C THR A 25 -17.57 -0.66 -3.68
N LYS A 26 -16.27 -0.45 -3.47
CA LYS A 26 -15.22 -0.93 -4.36
C LYS A 26 -14.23 -1.73 -3.55
N LEU A 27 -13.88 -2.91 -4.04
CA LEU A 27 -12.89 -3.78 -3.42
C LEU A 27 -11.51 -3.36 -3.92
N PHE A 28 -10.97 -2.28 -3.34
CA PHE A 28 -9.63 -1.81 -3.66
C PHE A 28 -8.67 -2.05 -2.50
N MET A 29 -7.44 -2.38 -2.84
CA MET A 29 -6.34 -2.51 -1.90
C MET A 29 -5.22 -1.56 -2.31
N PHE A 30 -4.84 -0.70 -1.39
CA PHE A 30 -3.65 0.14 -1.51
C PHE A 30 -2.49 -0.59 -0.86
N CYS A 31 -1.35 -0.68 -1.53
CA CYS A 31 -0.15 -1.32 -1.00
C CYS A 31 1.05 -0.40 -1.16
N THR A 32 1.93 -0.35 -0.16
CA THR A 32 3.31 0.11 -0.41
C THR A 32 4.22 -1.06 -0.67
N VAL A 33 4.92 -0.98 -1.78
CA VAL A 33 5.72 -2.05 -2.33
C VAL A 33 7.15 -1.56 -2.53
N GLN A 34 8.13 -2.33 -2.07
CA GLN A 34 9.53 -2.14 -2.41
C GLN A 34 9.85 -2.93 -3.68
N LYS A 35 10.39 -2.24 -4.68
CA LYS A 35 10.87 -2.82 -5.95
C LYS A 35 12.31 -2.36 -6.19
N GLY A 36 13.26 -3.24 -5.94
CA GLY A 36 14.68 -2.87 -5.94
C GLY A 36 14.97 -1.73 -4.95
N ASP A 37 15.44 -0.59 -5.44
CA ASP A 37 15.74 0.63 -4.67
C ASP A 37 14.56 1.61 -4.55
N LYS A 38 13.43 1.31 -5.20
CA LYS A 38 12.26 2.18 -5.27
C LYS A 38 11.13 1.69 -4.37
N ALA A 39 10.53 2.62 -3.64
CA ALA A 39 9.23 2.42 -3.01
C ALA A 39 8.13 3.00 -3.89
N VAL A 40 7.04 2.26 -4.09
CA VAL A 40 5.85 2.72 -4.81
C VAL A 40 4.59 2.40 -4.02
N THR A 41 3.57 3.24 -4.18
CA THR A 41 2.21 2.96 -3.72
C THR A 41 1.41 2.41 -4.90
N GLU A 42 0.91 1.21 -4.77
CA GLU A 42 0.11 0.52 -5.79
C GLU A 42 -1.35 0.46 -5.37
N VAL A 43 -2.22 0.38 -6.38
CA VAL A 43 -3.65 0.19 -6.21
C VAL A 43 -4.05 -1.05 -6.98
N TRP A 44 -4.72 -1.96 -6.28
CA TRP A 44 -5.19 -3.23 -6.80
C TRP A 44 -6.71 -3.30 -6.71
N ASP A 45 -7.33 -3.78 -7.78
CA ASP A 45 -8.69 -4.32 -7.74
C ASP A 45 -8.59 -5.77 -7.26
N ILE A 46 -9.05 -6.03 -6.04
CA ILE A 46 -8.95 -7.37 -5.43
C ILE A 46 -10.09 -8.29 -5.86
N SER A 47 -11.13 -7.78 -6.53
CA SER A 47 -12.19 -8.62 -7.10
C SER A 47 -11.68 -9.43 -8.29
N THR A 48 -10.76 -8.85 -9.06
CA THR A 48 -10.13 -9.48 -10.23
C THR A 48 -8.64 -9.77 -10.02
N TRP A 49 -8.07 -9.37 -8.88
CA TRP A 49 -6.63 -9.42 -8.61
C TRP A 49 -5.76 -8.65 -9.63
N ASN A 50 -6.28 -7.55 -10.18
CA ASN A 50 -5.58 -6.74 -11.18
C ASN A 50 -4.97 -5.48 -10.57
N LYS A 51 -3.73 -5.16 -10.99
CA LYS A 51 -3.09 -3.88 -10.68
C LYS A 51 -3.71 -2.79 -11.56
N ILE A 52 -4.41 -1.83 -10.95
CA ILE A 52 -5.12 -0.76 -11.68
C ILE A 52 -4.33 0.55 -11.71
N GLY A 53 -3.29 0.68 -10.89
CA GLY A 53 -2.42 1.85 -10.94
C GLY A 53 -1.28 1.81 -9.92
N HIS A 54 -0.33 2.72 -10.08
CA HIS A 54 0.72 2.96 -9.10
C HIS A 54 1.19 4.42 -9.13
N LYS A 55 1.75 4.89 -8.02
CA LYS A 55 2.37 6.22 -7.91
C LYS A 55 3.52 6.18 -6.91
N ARG A 56 4.60 6.88 -7.24
CA ARG A 56 5.72 7.08 -6.31
C ARG A 56 5.42 8.30 -5.43
N LEU A 57 4.96 8.06 -4.21
CA LEU A 57 4.59 9.11 -3.26
C LEU A 57 5.63 9.29 -2.15
N LEU A 58 6.40 8.24 -1.84
CA LEU A 58 7.43 8.24 -0.81
C LEU A 58 8.75 7.68 -1.38
N LYS A 59 9.88 8.06 -0.76
CA LYS A 59 11.21 7.50 -1.09
C LYS A 59 11.44 6.12 -0.47
N LYS A 60 10.81 5.84 0.67
CA LYS A 60 10.82 4.57 1.40
C LYS A 60 9.38 4.03 1.52
N PRO A 61 9.17 2.72 1.75
CA PRO A 61 7.83 2.19 1.98
C PRO A 61 7.15 2.85 3.18
N ALA A 62 5.83 2.94 3.15
CA ALA A 62 5.08 3.52 4.26
C ALA A 62 5.09 2.55 5.43
N SER A 63 5.45 3.03 6.61
CA SER A 63 5.30 2.29 7.85
C SER A 63 3.88 2.34 8.40
N VAL A 64 3.13 3.40 8.05
CA VAL A 64 1.74 3.62 8.44
C VAL A 64 0.94 4.09 7.23
N MET A 65 -0.27 3.54 7.07
CA MET A 65 -1.25 3.97 6.07
C MET A 65 -2.62 4.12 6.72
N SER A 66 -3.38 5.14 6.31
CA SER A 66 -4.76 5.34 6.73
C SER A 66 -5.58 5.98 5.61
N ILE A 67 -6.85 5.61 5.51
CA ILE A 67 -7.79 6.14 4.52
C ILE A 67 -8.88 6.92 5.25
N SER A 68 -9.24 8.10 4.72
CA SER A 68 -10.34 8.91 5.26
C SER A 68 -11.65 8.13 5.25
N LEU A 69 -12.60 8.50 6.13
CA LEU A 69 -13.88 7.80 6.23
C LEU A 69 -14.66 7.79 4.90
N ASP A 70 -14.55 8.86 4.12
CA ASP A 70 -15.19 9.02 2.81
C ASP A 70 -14.38 8.42 1.64
N GLY A 71 -13.24 7.78 1.91
CA GLY A 71 -12.42 7.11 0.89
C GLY A 71 -11.63 8.04 -0.03
N LYS A 72 -11.73 9.37 0.12
CA LYS A 72 -11.12 10.34 -0.82
C LYS A 72 -9.64 10.59 -0.59
N TYR A 73 -9.15 10.37 0.61
CA TYR A 73 -7.77 10.68 0.99
C TYR A 73 -7.06 9.45 1.54
N LEU A 74 -5.82 9.26 1.10
CA LEU A 74 -4.89 8.28 1.61
C LEU A 74 -3.72 9.01 2.27
N ALA A 75 -3.58 8.85 3.58
CA ALA A 75 -2.44 9.33 4.33
C ALA A 75 -1.35 8.25 4.38
N LEU A 76 -0.12 8.66 4.07
CA LEU A 76 1.06 7.80 4.09
C LEU A 76 2.12 8.41 5.00
N CYS A 77 2.68 7.62 5.90
CA CYS A 77 3.79 8.04 6.74
C CYS A 77 4.91 6.98 6.69
N THR A 78 6.15 7.45 6.72
CA THR A 78 7.35 6.60 6.79
C THR A 78 8.16 7.01 8.01
N TYR A 79 8.80 6.05 8.67
CA TYR A 79 9.75 6.39 9.73
C TYR A 79 10.97 7.04 9.10
N ILE A 80 11.31 8.24 9.58
CA ILE A 80 12.63 8.80 9.33
C ILE A 80 13.58 7.98 10.20
N GLN A 81 14.47 7.20 9.60
CA GLN A 81 15.67 6.77 10.31
C GLN A 81 16.48 8.04 10.54
N ALA A 82 16.45 8.57 11.76
CA ALA A 82 17.46 9.52 12.20
C ALA A 82 18.80 8.78 12.11
N VAL A 83 19.68 9.22 11.22
CA VAL A 83 21.07 8.79 11.24
C VAL A 83 21.68 9.57 12.40
N ALA A 84 22.04 8.87 13.48
CA ALA A 84 22.83 9.41 14.58
C ALA A 84 24.29 9.61 14.13
#